data_AF-M5E0Q9-F1
#
_entry.id   AF-M5E0Q9-F1
#
_cell.length_a   1.000
_cell.length_b   1.000
_cell.length_c   1.000
_cell.angle_alpha   90.00
_cell.angle_beta   90.00
_cell.angle_gamma   90.00
#
_symmetry.space_group_name_H-M   'P 1'
#
loop_
_entity.id
_entity.type
_entity.pdbx_description
1 polymer ?
#
loop_
_entity_poly.entity_id
_entity_poly.type
_entity_poly.pdbx_seq_one_letter_code
_entity_poly.pdbx_strand_id
1 'polypeptide(L)'
;MSNEVRKLRFIGDNGRDEFFREQVADKVIKLLCSDIDVSPMVVDGYWGTGKTEFCHKLINKFKDEHENYRILYVDAFRADHADDALMTILAEVLSLIPKDQKENFLQKAVPVIRFGIKALLKAGVSHVLRENADDVADELEEHIQDTANAAIDATVRAMLKDHERAEQSLEALQATLRDIAKSNPIVIFIDELDRCRPNYAVQVLEVIKHTFDVEGVSFVLVTNTLQLKAAVNHEYGAVVDAQRYLDKFLKFRFELPNFIPSGGYSKYDVSDRHFDACIEQSDILKVSSLRQGRAPLNEFCKCLLKINKISLREIEAFVRYLSVYSALNRNYNYDFDYGFEAIKIFSIFIYCFRPDVKNQIIFNIYDGESIYPLLGITETISGEDFDFCDFIEVFAWYIGSQFNRNNGYWDVGEDVSRLAMKEQFKNGFRSIDYNQKAIFDEFVKVFDVLSLA
;
A
#
# COMPACT_ATOMS: atom_id res chain seq x y z
N MET A 1 -14.97 -19.21 0.20
CA MET A 1 -13.58 -19.11 0.72
C MET A 1 -13.59 -17.97 1.73
N SER A 2 -13.26 -18.28 2.97
CA SER A 2 -13.73 -17.62 4.20
C SER A 2 -13.16 -16.21 4.47
N ASN A 3 -13.96 -15.36 5.15
CA ASN A 3 -13.52 -14.19 5.95
C ASN A 3 -12.70 -14.63 7.18
N GLU A 4 -11.83 -15.62 7.01
CA GLU A 4 -11.05 -16.17 8.11
C GLU A 4 -9.71 -15.47 8.22
N VAL A 5 -9.42 -15.04 9.44
CA VAL A 5 -8.09 -14.60 9.83
C VAL A 5 -7.14 -15.78 9.66
N ARG A 6 -6.11 -15.60 8.81
CA ARG A 6 -5.06 -16.62 8.67
C ARG A 6 -4.36 -16.78 10.02
N LYS A 7 -3.97 -18.01 10.38
CA LYS A 7 -3.25 -18.34 11.62
C LYS A 7 -1.77 -17.91 11.58
N LEU A 8 -1.52 -16.66 11.20
CA LEU A 8 -0.18 -16.05 11.15
C LEU A 8 0.15 -15.46 12.53
N ARG A 9 1.36 -15.71 13.04
CA ARG A 9 1.80 -15.22 14.36
C ARG A 9 3.16 -14.51 14.26
N PHE A 10 3.43 -13.60 15.18
CA PHE A 10 4.75 -12.99 15.35
C PHE A 10 5.73 -13.97 16.02
N ILE A 11 5.29 -14.61 17.11
CA ILE A 11 6.05 -15.59 17.90
C ILE A 11 5.30 -16.94 17.92
N GLY A 12 6.03 -18.04 18.15
CA GLY A 12 5.48 -19.38 18.36
C GLY A 12 5.65 -20.30 17.15
N ASP A 13 4.94 -21.42 17.13
CA ASP A 13 5.02 -22.40 16.04
C ASP A 13 4.63 -21.75 14.69
N ASN A 14 5.54 -21.80 13.72
CA ASN A 14 5.43 -21.11 12.43
C ASN A 14 5.29 -19.57 12.53
N GLY A 15 5.59 -18.99 13.69
CA GLY A 15 5.66 -17.54 13.89
C GLY A 15 6.90 -16.94 13.23
N ARG A 16 6.76 -15.76 12.63
CA ARG A 16 7.87 -15.01 12.04
C ARG A 16 7.67 -13.51 12.25
N ASP A 17 8.72 -12.78 12.63
CA ASP A 17 8.71 -11.32 12.70
C ASP A 17 9.97 -10.71 12.09
N GLU A 18 10.19 -11.02 10.82
CA GLU A 18 11.36 -10.61 10.03
C GLU A 18 11.57 -9.08 10.03
N PHE A 19 10.50 -8.32 10.22
CA PHE A 19 10.48 -6.85 10.15
C PHE A 19 10.34 -6.17 11.51
N PHE A 20 10.41 -6.92 12.62
CA PHE A 20 10.32 -6.38 13.99
C PHE A 20 9.03 -5.56 14.22
N ARG A 21 7.91 -6.02 13.63
CA ARG A 21 6.62 -5.33 13.66
C ARG A 21 5.78 -5.74 14.86
N GLU A 22 6.18 -6.73 15.66
CA GLU A 22 5.47 -7.07 16.90
C GLU A 22 5.38 -5.86 17.84
N GLN A 23 6.45 -5.07 17.97
CA GLN A 23 6.44 -3.85 18.79
C GLN A 23 5.45 -2.79 18.29
N VAL A 24 5.15 -2.79 16.99
CA VAL A 24 4.11 -1.94 16.41
C VAL A 24 2.74 -2.48 16.81
N ALA A 25 2.55 -3.80 16.75
CA ALA A 25 1.33 -4.45 17.20
C ALA A 25 1.05 -4.18 18.69
N ASP A 26 2.06 -4.28 19.57
CA ASP A 26 1.94 -3.96 21.00
C ASP A 26 1.40 -2.54 21.22
N LYS A 27 1.93 -1.55 20.47
CA LYS A 27 1.49 -0.15 20.56
C LYS A 27 0.06 0.03 20.07
N VAL A 28 -0.31 -0.65 18.97
CA VAL A 28 -1.67 -0.61 18.42
C VAL A 28 -2.67 -1.20 19.42
N ILE A 29 -2.38 -2.37 19.98
CA ILE A 29 -3.21 -3.00 21.01
C ILE A 29 -3.36 -2.07 22.21
N LYS A 30 -2.24 -1.51 22.70
CA LYS A 30 -2.25 -0.57 23.83
C LYS A 30 -3.14 0.66 23.56
N LEU A 31 -3.09 1.23 22.35
CA LEU A 31 -3.94 2.36 21.96
C LEU A 31 -5.42 1.96 21.90
N LEU A 32 -5.73 0.81 21.28
CA LEU A 32 -7.10 0.29 21.16
C LEU A 32 -7.72 -0.08 22.52
N CYS A 33 -6.89 -0.41 23.50
CA CYS A 33 -7.30 -0.70 24.88
C CYS A 33 -7.28 0.53 25.80
N SER A 34 -6.94 1.72 25.30
CA SER A 34 -6.89 2.95 26.10
C SER A 34 -8.17 3.78 25.97
N ASP A 35 -8.35 4.74 26.88
CA ASP A 35 -9.48 5.69 26.84
C ASP A 35 -9.34 6.76 25.74
N ILE A 36 -8.28 6.71 24.92
CA ILE A 36 -8.06 7.66 23.83
C ILE A 36 -8.93 7.25 22.64
N ASP A 37 -9.75 8.19 22.17
CA ASP A 37 -10.59 8.00 20.98
C ASP A 37 -9.75 8.03 19.68
N VAL A 38 -9.21 6.87 19.32
CA VAL A 38 -8.36 6.66 18.13
C VAL A 38 -9.13 6.06 16.95
N SER A 39 -10.45 5.84 17.08
CA SER A 39 -11.23 5.07 16.11
C SER A 39 -12.10 5.94 15.20
N PRO A 40 -12.10 5.77 13.87
CA PRO A 40 -11.34 4.79 13.08
C PRO A 40 -9.83 5.05 13.07
N MET A 41 -9.07 3.99 13.36
CA MET A 41 -7.61 3.98 13.27
C MET A 41 -7.19 3.49 11.89
N VAL A 42 -6.17 4.09 11.27
CA VAL A 42 -5.63 3.64 9.98
C VAL A 42 -4.22 3.08 10.13
N VAL A 43 -4.05 1.83 9.68
CA VAL A 43 -2.76 1.21 9.39
C VAL A 43 -2.45 1.44 7.91
N ASP A 44 -1.67 2.47 7.64
CA ASP A 44 -1.39 2.91 6.28
C ASP A 44 -0.13 2.28 5.69
N GLY A 45 -0.07 2.20 4.36
CA GLY A 45 1.13 1.83 3.64
C GLY A 45 0.86 1.55 2.17
N TYR A 46 1.93 1.56 1.36
CA TYR A 46 1.84 1.25 -0.06
C TYR A 46 1.44 -0.21 -0.34
N TRP A 47 1.18 -0.53 -1.61
CA TRP A 47 1.00 -1.91 -2.02
C TRP A 47 2.30 -2.70 -1.84
N GLY A 48 2.17 -3.98 -1.46
CA GLY A 48 3.33 -4.84 -1.24
C GLY A 48 4.11 -4.59 0.05
N THR A 49 3.67 -3.73 0.99
CA THR A 49 4.41 -3.48 2.25
C THR A 49 4.14 -4.51 3.36
N GLY A 50 3.25 -5.49 3.13
CA GLY A 50 2.91 -6.55 4.10
C GLY A 50 1.79 -6.20 5.10
N LYS A 51 0.92 -5.24 4.77
CA LYS A 51 -0.19 -4.79 5.65
C LYS A 51 -1.14 -5.93 6.07
N THR A 52 -1.63 -6.73 5.12
CA THR A 52 -2.54 -7.86 5.42
C THR A 52 -1.89 -8.91 6.32
N GLU A 53 -0.60 -9.22 6.11
CA GLU A 53 0.13 -10.12 7.02
C GLU A 53 0.27 -9.52 8.42
N PHE A 54 0.60 -8.24 8.53
CA PHE A 54 0.62 -7.54 9.81
C PHE A 54 -0.76 -7.54 10.48
N CYS A 55 -1.84 -7.26 9.74
CA CYS A 55 -3.22 -7.27 10.24
C CYS A 55 -3.60 -8.62 10.85
N HIS A 56 -3.38 -9.72 10.12
CA HIS A 56 -3.68 -11.06 10.65
C HIS A 56 -2.85 -11.41 11.89
N LYS A 57 -1.56 -11.06 11.92
CA LYS A 57 -0.71 -11.30 13.10
C LYS A 57 -1.14 -10.45 14.30
N LEU A 58 -1.46 -9.18 14.07
CA LEU A 58 -2.00 -8.26 15.07
C LEU A 58 -3.31 -8.81 15.67
N ILE A 59 -4.25 -9.25 14.82
CA ILE A 59 -5.51 -9.83 15.28
C ILE A 59 -5.27 -11.07 16.14
N ASN A 60 -4.41 -12.00 15.70
CA ASN A 60 -4.14 -13.22 16.46
C ASN A 60 -3.50 -12.91 17.81
N LYS A 61 -2.50 -12.02 17.84
CA LYS A 61 -1.86 -11.56 19.09
C LYS A 61 -2.86 -10.88 20.02
N PHE A 62 -3.70 -9.99 19.49
CA PHE A 62 -4.73 -9.30 20.27
C PHE A 62 -5.75 -10.30 20.85
N LYS A 63 -6.17 -11.31 20.09
CA LYS A 63 -7.04 -12.39 20.59
C LYS A 63 -6.39 -13.20 21.71
N ASP A 64 -5.09 -13.48 21.60
CA ASP A 64 -4.36 -14.26 22.62
C ASP A 64 -4.15 -13.45 23.92
N GLU A 65 -3.96 -12.13 23.82
CA GLU A 65 -3.66 -11.26 24.98
C GLU A 65 -4.91 -10.70 25.67
N HIS A 66 -6.04 -10.62 24.98
CA HIS A 66 -7.26 -9.96 25.44
C HIS A 66 -8.52 -10.79 25.16
N GLU A 67 -8.73 -11.86 25.92
CA GLU A 67 -9.88 -12.77 25.77
C GLU A 67 -11.26 -12.10 25.91
N ASN A 68 -11.33 -10.96 26.61
CA ASN A 68 -12.55 -10.19 26.81
C ASN A 68 -12.91 -9.31 25.60
N TYR A 69 -12.04 -9.18 24.60
CA TYR A 69 -12.31 -8.42 23.38
C TYR A 69 -12.91 -9.30 22.29
N ARG A 70 -13.90 -8.78 21.58
CA ARG A 70 -14.47 -9.42 20.39
C ARG A 70 -13.84 -8.83 19.14
N ILE A 71 -12.95 -9.60 18.51
CA ILE A 71 -12.16 -9.12 17.37
C ILE A 71 -12.68 -9.74 16.07
N LEU A 72 -13.15 -8.88 15.17
CA LEU A 72 -13.68 -9.19 13.84
C LEU A 72 -12.71 -8.78 12.73
N TYR A 73 -12.77 -9.50 11.62
CA TYR A 73 -12.00 -9.22 10.41
C TYR A 73 -12.93 -9.21 9.22
N VAL A 74 -12.86 -8.15 8.43
CA VAL A 74 -13.63 -7.95 7.20
C VAL A 74 -12.63 -7.70 6.08
N ASP A 75 -12.60 -8.60 5.10
CA ASP A 75 -11.94 -8.34 3.83
C ASP A 75 -12.92 -7.53 2.96
N ALA A 76 -12.74 -6.21 2.92
CA ALA A 76 -13.68 -5.31 2.26
C ALA A 76 -13.72 -5.54 0.76
N PHE A 77 -12.56 -5.83 0.15
CA PHE A 77 -12.47 -6.10 -1.29
C PHE A 77 -13.20 -7.38 -1.67
N ARG A 78 -13.06 -8.45 -0.87
CA ARG A 78 -13.87 -9.66 -1.10
C ARG A 78 -15.36 -9.42 -0.97
N ALA A 79 -15.77 -8.53 -0.07
CA ALA A 79 -17.16 -8.19 0.16
C ALA A 79 -17.70 -7.12 -0.80
N ASP A 80 -16.86 -6.54 -1.67
CA ASP A 80 -17.24 -5.39 -2.50
C ASP A 80 -18.28 -5.70 -3.58
N HIS A 81 -18.54 -6.99 -3.85
CA HIS A 81 -19.63 -7.47 -4.68
C HIS A 81 -21.00 -7.33 -4.02
N ALA A 82 -21.04 -7.20 -2.69
CA ALA A 82 -22.25 -6.82 -1.98
C ALA A 82 -22.51 -5.33 -2.28
N ASP A 83 -23.72 -5.01 -2.73
CA ASP A 83 -24.09 -3.63 -3.05
C ASP A 83 -24.29 -2.74 -1.81
N ASP A 84 -24.15 -3.29 -0.60
CA ASP A 84 -24.38 -2.58 0.65
C ASP A 84 -23.31 -2.89 1.72
N ALA A 85 -22.42 -1.92 1.96
CA ALA A 85 -21.40 -1.98 3.00
C ALA A 85 -21.97 -2.15 4.42
N LEU A 86 -23.17 -1.61 4.70
CA LEU A 86 -23.82 -1.78 6.00
C LEU A 86 -24.15 -3.24 6.25
N MET A 87 -24.70 -3.92 5.23
CA MET A 87 -25.01 -5.34 5.30
C MET A 87 -23.77 -6.19 5.56
N THR A 88 -22.66 -5.89 4.89
CA THR A 88 -21.38 -6.58 5.10
C THR A 88 -20.94 -6.50 6.56
N ILE A 89 -20.89 -5.29 7.13
CA ILE A 89 -20.42 -5.11 8.51
C ILE A 89 -21.41 -5.70 9.52
N LEU A 90 -22.72 -5.52 9.31
CA LEU A 90 -23.75 -6.08 10.18
C LEU A 90 -23.74 -7.61 10.19
N ALA A 91 -23.49 -8.27 9.07
CA ALA A 91 -23.38 -9.73 9.00
C ALA A 91 -22.26 -10.25 9.91
N GLU A 92 -21.12 -9.56 9.93
CA GLU A 92 -19.98 -9.93 10.78
C GLU A 92 -20.26 -9.63 12.25
N VAL A 93 -20.90 -8.50 12.56
CA VAL A 93 -21.32 -8.19 13.93
C VAL A 93 -22.36 -9.19 14.44
N LEU A 94 -23.33 -9.57 13.62
CA LEU A 94 -24.34 -10.61 13.92
C LEU A 94 -23.74 -11.97 14.26
N SER A 95 -22.52 -12.26 13.78
CA SER A 95 -21.82 -13.50 14.12
C SER A 95 -21.44 -13.56 15.61
N LEU A 96 -21.23 -12.40 16.25
CA LEU A 96 -20.85 -12.27 17.66
C LEU A 96 -22.04 -12.29 18.63
N ILE A 97 -23.24 -12.05 18.13
CA ILE A 97 -24.43 -11.87 18.96
C ILE A 97 -24.93 -13.24 19.42
N PRO A 98 -25.17 -13.46 20.73
CA PRO A 98 -25.80 -14.68 21.22
C PRO A 98 -27.12 -14.99 20.52
N LYS A 99 -27.43 -16.26 20.26
CA LYS A 99 -28.59 -16.68 19.45
C LYS A 99 -29.93 -16.09 19.94
N ASP A 100 -30.09 -15.98 21.26
CA ASP A 100 -31.25 -15.41 21.94
C ASP A 100 -31.42 -13.90 21.71
N GLN A 101 -30.35 -13.18 21.37
CA GLN A 101 -30.36 -11.74 21.11
C GLN A 101 -30.38 -11.41 19.61
N LYS A 102 -30.10 -12.38 18.72
CA LYS A 102 -30.01 -12.16 17.27
C LYS A 102 -31.31 -11.63 16.67
N GLU A 103 -32.46 -12.17 17.07
CA GLU A 103 -33.76 -11.76 16.52
C GLU A 103 -34.07 -10.30 16.85
N ASN A 104 -33.85 -9.90 18.11
CA ASN A 104 -34.02 -8.51 18.55
C ASN A 104 -33.07 -7.55 17.81
N PHE A 105 -31.82 -7.97 17.59
CA PHE A 105 -30.87 -7.18 16.83
C PHE A 105 -31.29 -7.04 15.36
N LEU A 106 -31.73 -8.13 14.72
CA LEU A 106 -32.21 -8.12 13.33
C LEU A 106 -33.43 -7.21 13.16
N GLN A 107 -34.38 -7.22 14.11
CA GLN A 107 -35.55 -6.35 14.07
C GLN A 107 -35.16 -4.86 14.09
N LYS A 108 -34.06 -4.49 14.74
CA LYS A 108 -33.52 -3.12 14.77
C LYS A 108 -32.66 -2.81 13.54
N ALA A 109 -31.93 -3.79 13.02
CA ALA A 109 -31.08 -3.61 11.84
C ALA A 109 -31.86 -3.50 10.52
N VAL A 110 -32.93 -4.30 10.35
CA VAL A 110 -33.69 -4.40 9.09
C VAL A 110 -34.24 -3.04 8.61
N PRO A 111 -34.82 -2.18 9.46
CA PRO A 111 -35.25 -0.85 9.03
C PRO A 111 -34.09 0.04 8.57
N VAL A 112 -32.95 0.01 9.27
CA VAL A 112 -31.74 0.79 8.91
C VAL A 112 -31.20 0.35 7.55
N ILE A 113 -31.16 -0.96 7.29
CA ILE A 113 -30.78 -1.53 5.99
C ILE A 113 -31.76 -1.13 4.89
N ARG A 114 -33.06 -1.33 5.12
CA ARG A 114 -34.11 -1.13 4.09
C ARG A 114 -34.25 0.32 3.67
N PHE A 115 -34.17 1.24 4.63
CA PHE A 115 -34.39 2.67 4.37
C PHE A 115 -33.08 3.44 4.22
N GLY A 116 -31.96 2.79 4.53
CA GLY A 116 -30.61 3.14 4.10
C GLY A 116 -30.07 4.43 4.68
N ILE A 117 -28.81 4.39 5.09
CA ILE A 117 -28.01 5.57 5.48
C ILE A 117 -28.02 6.67 4.39
N LYS A 118 -28.28 6.33 3.12
CA LYS A 118 -28.42 7.30 2.02
C LYS A 118 -29.55 8.34 2.25
N ALA A 119 -30.60 8.00 2.99
CA ALA A 119 -31.63 8.97 3.39
C ALA A 119 -31.18 9.87 4.55
N LEU A 120 -30.30 9.37 5.42
CA LEU A 120 -29.71 10.11 6.56
C LEU A 120 -28.55 11.02 6.13
N LEU A 121 -27.78 10.62 5.12
CA LEU A 121 -26.59 11.33 4.63
C LEU A 121 -26.88 12.54 3.73
N LYS A 122 -28.01 12.53 3.00
CA LYS A 122 -28.36 13.62 2.07
C LYS A 122 -28.58 14.97 2.77
N ALA A 123 -28.75 14.98 4.09
CA ALA A 123 -28.82 16.19 4.90
C ALA A 123 -27.44 16.70 5.39
N GLY A 124 -26.40 15.84 5.45
CA GLY A 124 -25.13 16.17 6.11
C GLY A 124 -23.93 16.41 5.19
N VAL A 125 -23.86 15.77 4.02
CA VAL A 125 -22.67 15.82 3.14
C VAL A 125 -22.79 16.91 2.08
N SER A 126 -24.01 17.21 1.62
CA SER A 126 -24.31 18.25 0.62
C SER A 126 -24.09 19.67 1.13
N HIS A 127 -24.42 19.94 2.41
CA HIS A 127 -24.32 21.28 3.00
C HIS A 127 -22.90 21.72 3.40
N VAL A 128 -21.97 20.78 3.62
CA VAL A 128 -20.64 21.10 4.17
C VAL A 128 -19.54 21.14 3.10
N LEU A 129 -19.82 20.67 1.87
CA LEU A 129 -18.84 20.65 0.77
C LEU A 129 -19.15 21.65 -0.36
N ARG A 130 -20.27 22.40 -0.27
CA ARG A 130 -20.59 23.49 -1.19
C ARG A 130 -20.67 24.78 -0.37
N GLU A 131 -19.58 25.56 -0.37
CA GLU A 131 -19.68 27.01 -0.19
C GLU A 131 -20.47 27.54 -1.40
N ASN A 132 -21.79 27.47 -1.27
CA ASN A 132 -22.88 28.13 -2.01
C ASN A 132 -24.14 27.35 -1.60
N ALA A 133 -24.59 27.64 -0.37
CA ALA A 133 -25.70 26.98 0.30
C ALA A 133 -27.05 27.66 0.00
N ASP A 134 -27.18 28.34 -1.14
CA ASP A 134 -28.42 29.02 -1.53
C ASP A 134 -29.24 28.18 -2.55
N ASP A 135 -28.61 27.32 -3.37
CA ASP A 135 -29.33 26.66 -4.48
C ASP A 135 -30.08 25.36 -4.12
N VAL A 136 -29.84 24.73 -2.97
CA VAL A 136 -30.44 23.40 -2.65
C VAL A 136 -31.64 23.50 -1.71
N ALA A 137 -31.72 24.57 -0.91
CA ALA A 137 -32.92 24.89 -0.15
C ALA A 137 -34.04 25.38 -1.08
N ASP A 138 -33.67 26.17 -2.10
CA ASP A 138 -34.62 26.74 -3.06
C ASP A 138 -35.21 25.67 -4.00
N GLU A 139 -34.45 24.66 -4.46
CA GLU A 139 -35.01 23.56 -5.28
C GLU A 139 -36.02 22.67 -4.53
N LEU A 140 -35.88 22.54 -3.20
CA LEU A 140 -36.83 21.78 -2.39
C LEU A 140 -38.07 22.62 -2.06
N GLU A 141 -37.92 23.92 -1.84
CA GLU A 141 -39.02 24.83 -1.49
C GLU A 141 -39.85 25.26 -2.72
N GLU A 142 -39.21 25.40 -3.89
CA GLU A 142 -39.86 25.78 -5.15
C GLU A 142 -40.66 24.61 -5.78
N HIS A 143 -40.26 23.37 -5.51
CA HIS A 143 -41.05 22.18 -5.88
C HIS A 143 -42.19 21.84 -4.92
N ILE A 144 -42.28 22.49 -3.75
CA ILE A 144 -43.35 22.29 -2.78
C ILE A 144 -44.55 23.22 -3.03
N GLN A 145 -44.36 24.37 -3.71
CA GLN A 145 -45.44 25.35 -3.85
C GLN A 145 -46.34 25.19 -5.09
N ASP A 146 -45.92 24.50 -6.15
CA ASP A 146 -46.73 24.39 -7.37
C ASP A 146 -46.88 22.96 -7.90
N THR A 147 -47.61 22.10 -7.18
CA THR A 147 -48.50 21.10 -7.81
C THR A 147 -49.38 20.38 -6.79
N ALA A 148 -50.68 20.69 -6.79
CA ALA A 148 -51.65 19.92 -6.05
C ALA A 148 -51.76 18.49 -6.63
N ASN A 149 -51.50 17.47 -5.81
CA ASN A 149 -52.37 16.29 -5.66
C ASN A 149 -51.90 15.44 -4.46
N ALA A 150 -52.83 15.12 -3.56
CA ALA A 150 -52.66 14.43 -2.27
C ALA A 150 -51.84 13.12 -2.28
N ALA A 151 -51.52 12.57 -3.46
CA ALA A 151 -50.58 11.47 -3.64
C ALA A 151 -49.13 11.86 -3.32
N ILE A 152 -48.70 13.08 -3.67
CA ILE A 152 -47.35 13.59 -3.33
C ILE A 152 -47.24 13.78 -1.81
N ASP A 153 -48.27 14.34 -1.18
CA ASP A 153 -48.31 14.55 0.28
C ASP A 153 -48.25 13.23 1.05
N ALA A 154 -48.92 12.18 0.56
CA ALA A 154 -48.85 10.83 1.14
C ALA A 154 -47.47 10.17 0.92
N THR A 155 -46.85 10.33 -0.25
CA THR A 155 -45.50 9.83 -0.54
C THR A 155 -44.44 10.54 0.29
N VAL A 156 -44.52 11.87 0.41
CA VAL A 156 -43.60 12.66 1.24
C VAL A 156 -43.79 12.31 2.72
N ARG A 157 -45.03 12.22 3.23
CA ARG A 157 -45.29 11.76 4.60
C ARG A 157 -44.82 10.32 4.85
N ALA A 158 -44.94 9.44 3.86
CA ALA A 158 -44.42 8.07 3.95
C ALA A 158 -42.89 8.08 4.01
N MET A 159 -42.21 8.87 3.16
CA MET A 159 -40.76 9.04 3.19
C MET A 159 -40.27 9.63 4.52
N LEU A 160 -40.95 10.65 5.05
CA LEU A 160 -40.64 11.25 6.36
C LEU A 160 -40.83 10.24 7.49
N LYS A 161 -41.93 9.48 7.47
CA LYS A 161 -42.20 8.44 8.48
C LYS A 161 -41.20 7.29 8.39
N ASP A 162 -40.76 6.93 7.20
CA ASP A 162 -39.74 5.90 6.99
C ASP A 162 -38.35 6.40 7.42
N HIS A 163 -38.06 7.70 7.25
CA HIS A 163 -36.87 8.35 7.80
C HIS A 163 -36.88 8.35 9.34
N GLU A 164 -37.96 8.81 9.98
CA GLU A 164 -38.11 8.78 11.45
C GLU A 164 -37.95 7.37 12.01
N ARG A 165 -38.53 6.36 11.34
CA ARG A 165 -38.38 4.95 11.73
C ARG A 165 -36.93 4.46 11.60
N ALA A 166 -36.23 4.88 10.55
CA ALA A 166 -34.84 4.52 10.33
C ALA A 166 -33.94 5.12 11.41
N GLU A 167 -34.15 6.39 11.79
CA GLU A 167 -33.44 7.04 12.90
C GLU A 167 -33.66 6.33 14.24
N GLN A 168 -34.93 6.10 14.61
CA GLN A 168 -35.25 5.39 15.86
C GLN A 168 -34.66 3.97 15.89
N SER A 169 -34.68 3.28 14.74
CA SER A 169 -34.09 1.95 14.62
C SER A 169 -32.57 1.98 14.69
N LEU A 170 -31.94 3.03 14.14
CA LEU A 170 -30.51 3.26 14.23
C LEU A 170 -30.06 3.53 15.67
N GLU A 171 -30.75 4.41 16.39
CA GLU A 171 -30.48 4.66 17.81
C GLU A 171 -30.66 3.37 18.63
N ALA A 172 -31.71 2.60 18.36
CA ALA A 172 -31.93 1.33 19.04
C ALA A 172 -30.85 0.28 18.71
N LEU A 173 -30.37 0.26 17.46
CA LEU A 173 -29.26 -0.59 17.01
C LEU A 173 -27.97 -0.20 17.75
N GLN A 174 -27.63 1.09 17.76
CA GLN A 174 -26.47 1.63 18.47
C GLN A 174 -26.52 1.36 19.97
N ALA A 175 -27.69 1.52 20.60
CA ALA A 175 -27.87 1.19 22.01
C ALA A 175 -27.63 -0.31 22.28
N THR A 176 -28.12 -1.18 21.39
CA THR A 176 -27.89 -2.63 21.49
C THR A 176 -26.41 -2.97 21.34
N LEU A 177 -25.73 -2.35 20.38
CA LEU A 177 -24.28 -2.52 20.20
C LEU A 177 -23.50 -2.05 21.42
N ARG A 178 -23.87 -0.89 21.98
CA ARG A 178 -23.26 -0.35 23.21
C ARG A 178 -23.42 -1.32 24.38
N ASP A 179 -24.62 -1.87 24.56
CA ASP A 179 -24.88 -2.84 25.64
C ASP A 179 -24.09 -4.13 25.47
N ILE A 180 -23.93 -4.62 24.23
CA ILE A 180 -23.09 -5.77 23.93
C ILE A 180 -21.60 -5.46 24.20
N ALA A 181 -21.15 -4.27 23.81
CA ALA A 181 -19.76 -3.83 23.92
C ALA A 181 -19.33 -3.50 25.36
N LYS A 182 -20.27 -3.16 26.26
CA LYS A 182 -19.98 -2.86 27.69
C LYS A 182 -19.17 -3.94 28.38
N SER A 183 -19.51 -5.21 28.16
CA SER A 183 -18.80 -6.33 28.79
C SER A 183 -17.69 -6.89 27.92
N ASN A 184 -17.81 -6.75 26.59
CA ASN A 184 -16.84 -7.28 25.65
C ASN A 184 -16.65 -6.27 24.50
N PRO A 185 -15.70 -5.32 24.61
CA PRO A 185 -15.46 -4.34 23.56
C PRO A 185 -15.20 -5.00 22.22
N ILE A 186 -15.70 -4.38 21.15
CA ILE A 186 -15.65 -4.92 19.80
C ILE A 186 -14.61 -4.15 19.00
N VAL A 187 -13.68 -4.87 18.36
CA VAL A 187 -12.72 -4.27 17.42
C VAL A 187 -12.91 -4.90 16.05
N ILE A 188 -13.21 -4.08 15.05
CA ILE A 188 -13.49 -4.51 13.67
C ILE A 188 -12.35 -4.06 12.78
N PHE A 189 -11.58 -5.03 12.28
CA PHE A 189 -10.55 -4.79 11.28
C PHE A 189 -11.16 -4.85 9.88
N ILE A 190 -10.96 -3.80 9.08
CA ILE A 190 -11.38 -3.73 7.68
C ILE A 190 -10.12 -3.65 6.83
N ASP A 191 -9.83 -4.70 6.06
CA ASP A 191 -8.66 -4.80 5.18
C ASP A 191 -9.05 -4.63 3.70
N GLU A 192 -8.08 -4.24 2.88
CA GLU A 192 -8.19 -4.06 1.43
C GLU A 192 -9.26 -3.04 0.97
N LEU A 193 -9.62 -2.06 1.82
CA LEU A 193 -10.60 -1.02 1.47
C LEU A 193 -10.19 -0.21 0.23
N ASP A 194 -8.89 0.00 0.01
CA ASP A 194 -8.32 0.73 -1.14
C ASP A 194 -8.43 -0.01 -2.47
N ARG A 195 -8.84 -1.29 -2.46
CA ARG A 195 -9.06 -2.07 -3.70
C ARG A 195 -10.52 -2.12 -4.11
N CYS A 196 -11.43 -1.71 -3.22
CA CYS A 196 -12.86 -1.71 -3.50
C CYS A 196 -13.20 -0.73 -4.62
N ARG A 197 -14.36 -0.95 -5.24
CA ARG A 197 -15.01 0.06 -6.09
C ARG A 197 -15.12 1.40 -5.35
N PRO A 198 -14.85 2.56 -5.99
CA PRO A 198 -14.83 3.85 -5.31
C PRO A 198 -16.06 4.17 -4.47
N ASN A 199 -17.25 3.93 -5.03
CA ASN A 199 -18.52 4.13 -4.35
C ASN A 199 -18.67 3.27 -3.08
N TYR A 200 -18.25 2.00 -3.13
CA TYR A 200 -18.30 1.09 -1.99
C TYR A 200 -17.31 1.51 -0.90
N ALA A 201 -16.09 1.91 -1.27
CA ALA A 201 -15.09 2.37 -0.30
C ALA A 201 -15.57 3.60 0.48
N VAL A 202 -16.18 4.57 -0.22
CA VAL A 202 -16.78 5.76 0.40
C VAL A 202 -17.96 5.35 1.30
N GLN A 203 -18.83 4.45 0.83
CA GLN A 203 -19.96 3.96 1.62
C GLN A 203 -19.51 3.28 2.92
N VAL A 204 -18.42 2.50 2.91
CA VAL A 204 -17.86 1.89 4.14
C VAL A 204 -17.47 2.97 5.15
N LEU A 205 -16.79 4.04 4.73
CA LEU A 205 -16.42 5.14 5.63
C LEU A 205 -17.65 5.81 6.25
N GLU A 206 -18.67 6.04 5.44
CA GLU A 206 -19.95 6.62 5.88
C GLU A 206 -20.68 5.71 6.86
N VAL A 207 -20.76 4.41 6.57
CA VAL A 207 -21.37 3.41 7.45
C VAL A 207 -20.68 3.41 8.82
N ILE A 208 -19.35 3.39 8.84
CA ILE A 208 -18.58 3.42 10.08
C ILE A 208 -18.92 4.67 10.89
N LYS A 209 -18.90 5.84 10.26
CA LYS A 209 -19.09 7.12 10.94
C LYS A 209 -20.51 7.36 11.42
N HIS A 210 -21.51 6.95 10.64
CA HIS A 210 -22.91 7.28 10.95
C HIS A 210 -23.65 6.15 11.67
N THR A 211 -23.24 4.89 11.47
CA THR A 211 -23.91 3.75 12.11
C THR A 211 -23.17 3.24 13.33
N PHE A 212 -21.83 3.20 13.29
CA PHE A 212 -21.04 2.54 14.31
C PHE A 212 -20.20 3.48 15.19
N ASP A 213 -20.58 4.77 15.28
CA ASP A 213 -20.06 5.70 16.29
C ASP A 213 -20.64 5.35 17.67
N VAL A 214 -20.20 4.21 18.20
CA VAL A 214 -20.74 3.56 19.40
C VAL A 214 -19.60 3.30 20.38
N GLU A 215 -19.76 3.78 21.61
CA GLU A 215 -18.82 3.50 22.70
C GLU A 215 -18.58 1.99 22.88
N GLY A 216 -17.32 1.59 22.95
CA GLY A 216 -16.89 0.19 23.02
C GLY A 216 -16.83 -0.53 21.67
N VAL A 217 -17.12 0.14 20.55
CA VAL A 217 -16.93 -0.38 19.18
C VAL A 217 -15.86 0.44 18.46
N SER A 218 -14.77 -0.21 18.07
CA SER A 218 -13.63 0.42 17.41
C SER A 218 -13.35 -0.21 16.05
N PHE A 219 -13.02 0.60 15.06
CA PHE A 219 -12.55 0.22 13.73
C PHE A 219 -11.05 0.43 13.55
N VAL A 220 -10.43 -0.51 12.85
CA VAL A 220 -9.06 -0.42 12.32
C VAL A 220 -9.12 -0.66 10.81
N LEU A 221 -8.79 0.37 10.03
CA LEU A 221 -8.71 0.30 8.58
C LEU A 221 -7.28 -0.01 8.16
N VAL A 222 -7.10 -1.11 7.43
CA VAL A 222 -5.81 -1.51 6.88
C VAL A 222 -5.85 -1.23 5.39
N THR A 223 -5.20 -0.15 4.97
CA THR A 223 -5.42 0.39 3.62
C THR A 223 -4.23 1.20 3.08
N ASN A 224 -4.35 1.68 1.84
CA ASN A 224 -3.47 2.69 1.25
C ASN A 224 -4.25 4.01 1.13
N THR A 225 -3.88 4.98 1.94
CA THR A 225 -4.59 6.26 2.04
C THR A 225 -4.55 7.05 0.72
N LEU A 226 -3.48 6.94 -0.08
CA LEU A 226 -3.41 7.61 -1.39
C LEU A 226 -4.46 7.06 -2.36
N GLN A 227 -4.63 5.74 -2.37
CA GLN A 227 -5.65 5.09 -3.20
C GLN A 227 -7.06 5.36 -2.68
N LEU A 228 -7.23 5.41 -1.36
CA LEU A 228 -8.51 5.80 -0.75
C LEU A 228 -8.89 7.24 -1.10
N LYS A 229 -7.94 8.18 -1.15
CA LYS A 229 -8.19 9.54 -1.67
C LYS A 229 -8.59 9.54 -3.14
N ALA A 230 -7.96 8.71 -3.95
CA ALA A 230 -8.33 8.57 -5.35
C ALA A 230 -9.77 8.05 -5.51
N ALA A 231 -10.20 7.12 -4.65
CA ALA A 231 -11.59 6.66 -4.59
C ALA A 231 -12.57 7.79 -4.22
N VAL A 232 -12.25 8.61 -3.22
CA VAL A 232 -13.07 9.79 -2.84
C VAL A 232 -13.18 10.78 -4.01
N ASN A 233 -12.06 11.10 -4.66
CA ASN A 233 -12.05 12.01 -5.81
C ASN A 233 -12.79 11.44 -7.02
N HIS A 234 -12.85 10.12 -7.18
CA HIS A 234 -13.65 9.49 -8.22
C HIS A 234 -15.15 9.64 -7.93
N GLU A 235 -15.58 9.46 -6.68
CA GLU A 235 -16.99 9.53 -6.29
C GLU A 235 -17.54 10.97 -6.31
N TYR A 236 -16.76 11.93 -5.79
CA TYR A 236 -17.21 13.31 -5.60
C TYR A 236 -16.60 14.32 -6.59
N GLY A 237 -15.68 13.88 -7.44
CA GLY A 237 -14.98 14.72 -8.42
C GLY A 237 -13.67 15.33 -7.90
N ALA A 238 -12.79 15.70 -8.84
CA ALA A 238 -11.42 16.16 -8.56
C ALA A 238 -11.32 17.50 -7.82
N VAL A 239 -12.41 18.26 -7.71
CA VAL A 239 -12.47 19.54 -6.98
C VAL A 239 -12.51 19.31 -5.46
N VAL A 240 -12.95 18.12 -5.02
CA VAL A 240 -13.02 17.79 -3.60
C VAL A 240 -11.62 17.58 -3.04
N ASP A 241 -11.35 18.22 -1.90
CA ASP A 241 -10.16 17.91 -1.11
C ASP A 241 -10.37 16.58 -0.38
N ALA A 242 -9.97 15.48 -1.02
CA ALA A 242 -10.07 14.14 -0.45
C ALA A 242 -9.30 13.97 0.88
N GLN A 243 -8.22 14.73 1.13
CA GLN A 243 -7.54 14.66 2.42
C GLN A 243 -8.46 15.21 3.51
N ARG A 244 -8.99 16.42 3.32
CA ARG A 244 -9.95 17.02 4.27
C ARG A 244 -11.22 16.19 4.42
N TYR A 245 -11.67 15.52 3.35
CA TYR A 245 -12.77 14.58 3.44
C TYR A 245 -12.43 13.45 4.42
N LEU A 246 -11.32 12.75 4.20
CA LEU A 246 -10.90 11.63 5.06
C LEU A 246 -10.64 12.06 6.51
N ASP A 247 -10.11 13.26 6.75
CA ASP A 247 -9.88 13.79 8.11
C ASP A 247 -11.17 13.96 8.93
N LYS A 248 -12.35 14.05 8.28
CA LYS A 248 -13.65 14.05 8.97
C LYS A 248 -14.05 12.66 9.49
N PHE A 249 -13.49 11.60 8.90
CA PHE A 249 -13.84 10.21 9.22
C PHE A 249 -12.76 9.54 10.07
N LEU A 250 -11.48 9.82 9.85
CA LEU A 250 -10.36 9.12 10.45
C LEU A 250 -9.83 9.89 11.66
N LYS A 251 -9.69 9.22 12.82
CA LYS A 251 -9.21 9.89 14.05
C LYS A 251 -7.71 9.71 14.29
N PHE A 252 -7.15 8.57 13.89
CA PHE A 252 -5.72 8.30 14.06
C PHE A 252 -5.17 7.54 12.86
N ARG A 253 -3.95 7.88 12.42
CA ARG A 253 -3.25 7.20 11.32
C ARG A 253 -1.79 7.02 11.68
N PHE A 254 -1.25 5.86 11.33
CA PHE A 254 0.19 5.64 11.29
C PHE A 254 0.57 4.87 10.03
N GLU A 255 1.77 5.11 9.54
CA GLU A 255 2.34 4.34 8.44
C GLU A 255 3.08 3.12 8.99
N LEU A 256 2.83 1.96 8.39
CA LEU A 256 3.51 0.72 8.76
C LEU A 256 5.01 0.88 8.46
N PRO A 257 5.90 0.71 9.45
CA PRO A 257 7.32 0.99 9.26
C PRO A 257 7.93 0.19 8.11
N ASN A 258 8.70 0.91 7.28
CA ASN A 258 9.57 0.37 6.24
C ASN A 258 11.03 0.25 6.69
N PHE A 259 11.31 0.44 7.98
CA PHE A 259 12.63 0.26 8.56
C PHE A 259 12.56 -0.59 9.83
N ILE A 260 13.64 -1.33 10.09
CA ILE A 260 13.87 -2.04 11.34
C ILE A 260 14.76 -1.18 12.24
N PRO A 261 14.34 -0.91 13.50
CA PRO A 261 15.20 -0.30 14.49
C PRO A 261 16.38 -1.23 14.79
N SER A 262 17.60 -0.72 14.66
CA SER A 262 18.82 -1.36 15.16
C SER A 262 19.40 -0.44 16.22
N GLY A 263 19.73 -0.99 17.41
CA GLY A 263 20.13 -0.21 18.59
C GLY A 263 21.04 0.99 18.25
N GLY A 264 20.72 2.17 18.80
CA GLY A 264 21.33 3.45 18.42
C GLY A 264 20.48 4.24 17.42
N TYR A 265 21.13 5.06 16.58
CA TYR A 265 20.49 5.87 15.52
C TYR A 265 20.40 5.15 14.16
N SER A 266 20.87 3.90 14.06
CA SER A 266 20.89 3.14 12.80
C SER A 266 19.52 2.51 12.49
N LYS A 267 19.06 2.64 11.25
CA LYS A 267 17.84 2.01 10.73
C LYS A 267 18.23 1.13 9.54
N TYR A 268 17.79 -0.12 9.51
CA TYR A 268 17.91 -0.98 8.33
C TYR A 268 16.63 -0.92 7.52
N ASP A 269 16.73 -0.84 6.20
CA ASP A 269 15.54 -0.91 5.36
C ASP A 269 14.94 -2.32 5.39
N VAL A 270 13.62 -2.39 5.44
CA VAL A 270 12.89 -3.65 5.34
C VAL A 270 13.09 -4.29 3.97
N SER A 271 13.27 -3.50 2.91
CA SER A 271 13.57 -3.98 1.55
C SER A 271 14.84 -4.83 1.51
N ASP A 272 15.89 -4.38 2.19
CA ASP A 272 17.21 -5.01 2.12
C ASP A 272 17.17 -6.41 2.73
N ARG A 273 16.57 -6.51 3.91
CA ARG A 273 16.39 -7.79 4.60
C ARG A 273 15.48 -8.72 3.81
N HIS A 274 14.42 -8.18 3.22
CA HIS A 274 13.50 -8.99 2.44
C HIS A 274 14.16 -9.53 1.17
N PHE A 275 14.97 -8.72 0.48
CA PHE A 275 15.77 -9.17 -0.66
C PHE A 275 16.72 -10.31 -0.27
N ASP A 276 17.48 -10.15 0.82
CA ASP A 276 18.38 -11.21 1.30
C ASP A 276 17.61 -12.51 1.63
N ALA A 277 16.43 -12.40 2.26
CA ALA A 277 15.58 -13.54 2.56
C ALA A 277 15.05 -14.23 1.28
N CYS A 278 14.64 -13.47 0.27
CA CYS A 278 14.22 -14.01 -1.02
C CYS A 278 15.36 -14.73 -1.76
N ILE A 279 16.60 -14.22 -1.66
CA ILE A 279 17.77 -14.89 -2.23
C ILE A 279 18.05 -16.21 -1.50
N GLU A 280 18.00 -16.22 -0.17
CA GLU A 280 18.21 -17.44 0.64
C GLU A 280 17.17 -18.53 0.34
N GLN A 281 15.92 -18.14 0.07
CA GLN A 281 14.83 -19.06 -0.27
C GLN A 281 14.90 -19.58 -1.72
N SER A 282 15.65 -18.93 -2.61
CA SER A 282 15.79 -19.36 -4.00
C SER A 282 16.79 -20.50 -4.12
N ASP A 283 16.35 -21.66 -4.62
CA ASP A 283 17.25 -22.81 -4.85
C ASP A 283 18.37 -22.51 -5.85
N ILE A 284 18.14 -21.55 -6.75
CA ILE A 284 19.07 -21.14 -7.80
C ILE A 284 20.03 -20.07 -7.27
N LEU A 285 19.52 -19.06 -6.57
CA LEU A 285 20.31 -17.88 -6.20
C LEU A 285 21.02 -18.02 -4.85
N LYS A 286 20.60 -18.93 -3.97
CA LYS A 286 21.26 -19.17 -2.66
C LYS A 286 22.72 -19.63 -2.76
N VAL A 287 23.14 -20.15 -3.92
CA VAL A 287 24.54 -20.53 -4.15
C VAL A 287 25.35 -19.45 -4.86
N SER A 288 24.70 -18.35 -5.26
CA SER A 288 25.34 -17.25 -5.96
C SER A 288 26.01 -16.25 -5.02
N SER A 289 26.87 -15.40 -5.58
CA SER A 289 27.48 -14.27 -4.87
C SER A 289 26.45 -13.23 -4.40
N LEU A 290 25.23 -13.23 -4.94
CA LEU A 290 24.15 -12.35 -4.46
C LEU A 290 23.71 -12.68 -3.03
N ARG A 291 23.96 -13.90 -2.52
CA ARG A 291 23.67 -14.27 -1.13
C ARG A 291 24.62 -13.59 -0.14
N GLN A 292 25.83 -13.23 -0.57
CA GLN A 292 26.82 -12.63 0.31
C GLN A 292 26.40 -11.19 0.63
N GLY A 293 25.71 -11.02 1.75
CA GLY A 293 25.32 -9.70 2.24
C GLY A 293 26.54 -8.79 2.34
N ARG A 294 26.44 -7.57 1.78
CA ARG A 294 27.53 -6.58 1.63
C ARG A 294 28.52 -6.82 0.49
N ALA A 295 28.35 -7.86 -0.32
CA ALA A 295 29.10 -7.97 -1.57
C ALA A 295 28.64 -6.91 -2.59
N PRO A 296 29.51 -6.44 -3.51
CA PRO A 296 29.19 -5.33 -4.42
C PRO A 296 27.88 -5.51 -5.21
N LEU A 297 27.60 -6.71 -5.71
CA LEU A 297 26.36 -6.97 -6.47
C LEU A 297 25.11 -7.05 -5.60
N ASN A 298 25.22 -7.55 -4.37
CA ASN A 298 24.11 -7.57 -3.42
C ASN A 298 23.74 -6.13 -3.01
N GLU A 299 24.74 -5.30 -2.70
CA GLU A 299 24.53 -3.88 -2.40
C GLU A 299 24.02 -3.12 -3.63
N PHE A 300 24.54 -3.41 -4.83
CA PHE A 300 24.01 -2.82 -6.07
C PHE A 300 22.51 -3.11 -6.26
N CYS A 301 22.07 -4.35 -6.03
CA CYS A 301 20.64 -4.70 -6.06
C CYS A 301 19.86 -3.89 -5.02
N LYS A 302 20.34 -3.83 -3.76
CA LYS A 302 19.67 -3.08 -2.69
C LYS A 302 19.56 -1.57 -3.00
N CYS A 303 20.62 -0.98 -3.54
CA CYS A 303 20.61 0.41 -4.02
C CYS A 303 19.53 0.60 -5.10
N LEU A 304 19.47 -0.26 -6.12
CA LEU A 304 18.43 -0.19 -7.17
C LEU A 304 17.02 -0.27 -6.57
N LEU A 305 16.79 -1.22 -5.66
CA LEU A 305 15.48 -1.39 -5.02
C LEU A 305 15.07 -0.15 -4.20
N LYS A 306 16.01 0.42 -3.45
CA LYS A 306 15.79 1.59 -2.60
C LYS A 306 15.54 2.88 -3.40
N ILE A 307 16.41 3.17 -4.38
CA ILE A 307 16.31 4.36 -5.26
C ILE A 307 14.95 4.40 -5.95
N ASN A 308 14.52 3.24 -6.46
CA ASN A 308 13.29 3.11 -7.22
C ASN A 308 12.05 2.80 -6.36
N LYS A 309 12.18 2.80 -5.03
CA LYS A 309 11.09 2.57 -4.07
C LYS A 309 10.31 1.28 -4.34
N ILE A 310 11.02 0.21 -4.70
CA ILE A 310 10.43 -1.08 -5.05
C ILE A 310 9.79 -1.74 -3.82
N SER A 311 8.54 -2.17 -3.92
CA SER A 311 7.81 -2.82 -2.83
C SER A 311 8.29 -4.24 -2.55
N LEU A 312 7.98 -4.80 -1.38
CA LEU A 312 8.41 -6.17 -1.02
C LEU A 312 7.90 -7.21 -2.02
N ARG A 313 6.66 -7.07 -2.48
CA ARG A 313 6.10 -7.94 -3.53
C ARG A 313 6.85 -7.82 -4.86
N GLU A 314 7.27 -6.61 -5.23
CA GLU A 314 8.05 -6.40 -6.44
C GLU A 314 9.49 -6.94 -6.28
N ILE A 315 10.07 -6.89 -5.08
CA ILE A 315 11.35 -7.56 -4.78
C ILE A 315 11.24 -9.06 -5.04
N GLU A 316 10.16 -9.72 -4.59
CA GLU A 316 9.91 -11.14 -4.92
C GLU A 316 9.85 -11.37 -6.45
N ALA A 317 9.23 -10.45 -7.19
CA ALA A 317 9.19 -10.52 -8.64
C ALA A 317 10.58 -10.36 -9.25
N PHE A 318 11.37 -9.38 -8.80
CA PHE A 318 12.73 -9.16 -9.26
C PHE A 318 13.62 -10.39 -9.04
N VAL A 319 13.58 -10.98 -7.83
CA VAL A 319 14.31 -12.21 -7.49
C VAL A 319 13.85 -13.40 -8.35
N ARG A 320 12.56 -13.47 -8.69
CA ARG A 320 12.03 -14.47 -9.62
C ARG A 320 12.63 -14.30 -11.02
N TYR A 321 12.69 -13.08 -11.54
CA TYR A 321 13.28 -12.81 -12.86
C TYR A 321 14.79 -13.07 -12.89
N LEU A 322 15.52 -12.71 -11.82
CA LEU A 322 16.92 -13.11 -11.64
C LEU A 322 17.07 -14.64 -11.71
N SER A 323 16.21 -15.37 -11.00
CA SER A 323 16.21 -16.84 -10.97
C SER A 323 15.90 -17.44 -12.35
N VAL A 324 14.91 -16.90 -13.06
CA VAL A 324 14.54 -17.32 -14.43
C VAL A 324 15.70 -17.09 -15.40
N TYR A 325 16.30 -15.90 -15.37
CA TYR A 325 17.44 -15.58 -16.22
C TYR A 325 18.63 -16.53 -15.96
N SER A 326 18.97 -16.75 -14.68
CA SER A 326 20.02 -17.70 -14.28
C SER A 326 19.73 -19.12 -14.77
N ALA A 327 18.47 -19.58 -14.69
CA ALA A 327 18.08 -20.90 -15.17
C ALA A 327 18.26 -21.04 -16.70
N LEU A 328 17.84 -20.03 -17.46
CA LEU A 328 17.90 -20.06 -18.92
C LEU A 328 19.34 -19.98 -19.45
N ASN A 329 20.19 -19.16 -18.83
CA ASN A 329 21.58 -18.96 -19.28
C ASN A 329 22.62 -19.85 -18.60
N ARG A 330 22.19 -20.75 -17.69
CA ARG A 330 23.09 -21.58 -16.88
C ARG A 330 24.15 -20.77 -16.11
N ASN A 331 23.82 -19.52 -15.75
CA ASN A 331 24.68 -18.64 -14.96
C ASN A 331 24.18 -18.60 -13.51
N TYR A 332 24.87 -19.33 -12.63
CA TYR A 332 24.43 -19.53 -11.24
C TYR A 332 25.27 -18.78 -10.21
N ASN A 333 26.44 -18.26 -10.59
CA ASN A 333 27.43 -17.85 -9.60
C ASN A 333 27.52 -16.33 -9.37
N TYR A 334 27.27 -15.50 -10.39
CA TYR A 334 27.44 -14.05 -10.31
C TYR A 334 28.83 -13.64 -9.72
N ASP A 335 29.91 -14.35 -10.08
CA ASP A 335 31.22 -14.30 -9.40
C ASP A 335 32.41 -13.84 -10.27
N PHE A 336 32.27 -13.85 -11.61
CA PHE A 336 33.43 -13.77 -12.51
C PHE A 336 33.74 -12.35 -13.04
N ASP A 337 32.77 -11.43 -13.06
CA ASP A 337 32.98 -10.00 -13.33
C ASP A 337 31.80 -9.17 -12.82
N TYR A 338 32.03 -8.38 -11.76
CA TYR A 338 30.98 -7.55 -11.17
C TYR A 338 30.39 -6.55 -12.18
N GLY A 339 31.16 -6.06 -13.14
CA GLY A 339 30.67 -5.12 -14.13
C GLY A 339 29.63 -5.72 -15.08
N PHE A 340 29.95 -6.87 -15.69
CA PHE A 340 29.02 -7.56 -16.59
C PHE A 340 27.79 -8.09 -15.85
N GLU A 341 27.97 -8.60 -14.63
CA GLU A 341 26.85 -9.05 -13.82
C GLU A 341 25.95 -7.88 -13.40
N ALA A 342 26.51 -6.71 -13.08
CA ALA A 342 25.72 -5.50 -12.82
C ALA A 342 24.90 -5.06 -14.05
N ILE A 343 25.47 -5.15 -15.26
CA ILE A 343 24.74 -4.88 -16.52
C ILE A 343 23.55 -5.84 -16.67
N LYS A 344 23.77 -7.15 -16.46
CA LYS A 344 22.70 -8.16 -16.54
C LYS A 344 21.61 -7.89 -15.50
N ILE A 345 22.00 -7.64 -14.25
CA ILE A 345 21.07 -7.33 -13.15
C ILE A 345 20.26 -6.08 -13.46
N PHE A 346 20.90 -5.01 -13.94
CA PHE A 346 20.22 -3.77 -14.28
C PHE A 346 19.30 -3.94 -15.50
N SER A 347 19.70 -4.75 -16.47
CA SER A 347 18.84 -5.12 -17.60
C SER A 347 17.61 -5.89 -17.13
N ILE A 348 17.77 -6.88 -16.25
CA ILE A 348 16.65 -7.62 -15.65
C ILE A 348 15.74 -6.66 -14.87
N PHE A 349 16.31 -5.72 -14.13
CA PHE A 349 15.57 -4.69 -13.40
C PHE A 349 14.72 -3.82 -14.34
N ILE A 350 15.31 -3.30 -15.43
CA ILE A 350 14.59 -2.52 -16.46
C ILE A 350 13.48 -3.36 -17.08
N TYR A 351 13.75 -4.63 -17.41
CA TYR A 351 12.75 -5.54 -17.96
C TYR A 351 11.54 -5.71 -17.02
N CYS A 352 11.79 -5.80 -15.71
CA CYS A 352 10.74 -5.97 -14.71
C CYS A 352 9.88 -4.72 -14.53
N PHE A 353 10.52 -3.55 -14.40
CA PHE A 353 9.87 -2.37 -13.83
C PHE A 353 9.79 -1.16 -14.76
N ARG A 354 10.54 -1.16 -15.87
CA ARG A 354 10.62 -0.03 -16.81
C ARG A 354 10.47 -0.50 -18.26
N PRO A 355 9.30 -1.04 -18.64
CA PRO A 355 9.05 -1.44 -20.03
C PRO A 355 9.18 -0.28 -21.01
N ASP A 356 8.94 0.96 -20.56
CA ASP A 356 9.20 2.18 -21.32
C ASP A 356 10.68 2.34 -21.66
N VAL A 357 11.58 2.22 -20.68
CA VAL A 357 13.04 2.31 -20.89
C VAL A 357 13.55 1.11 -21.69
N LYS A 358 13.03 -0.10 -21.43
CA LYS A 358 13.31 -1.30 -22.24
C LYS A 358 13.07 -1.02 -23.73
N ASN A 359 11.91 -0.46 -24.07
CA ASN A 359 11.55 -0.16 -25.45
C ASN A 359 12.47 0.91 -26.04
N GLN A 360 12.80 1.96 -25.28
CA GLN A 360 13.77 2.96 -25.73
C GLN A 360 15.14 2.35 -26.05
N ILE A 361 15.60 1.40 -25.23
CA ILE A 361 16.84 0.65 -25.47
C ILE A 361 16.75 -0.16 -26.76
N ILE A 362 15.68 -0.93 -26.95
CA ILE A 362 15.47 -1.75 -28.17
C ILE A 362 15.44 -0.88 -29.43
N PHE A 363 14.80 0.29 -29.38
CA PHE A 363 14.72 1.21 -30.51
C PHE A 363 15.94 2.14 -30.64
N ASN A 364 16.94 2.01 -29.77
CA ASN A 364 18.15 2.85 -29.74
C ASN A 364 17.84 4.36 -29.63
N ILE A 365 16.84 4.71 -28.82
CA ILE A 365 16.38 6.09 -28.55
C ILE A 365 16.48 6.49 -27.07
N TYR A 366 17.20 5.71 -26.27
CA TYR A 366 17.42 5.97 -24.84
C TYR A 366 18.37 7.15 -24.62
N ASP A 367 18.25 7.77 -23.46
CA ASP A 367 19.07 8.89 -23.02
C ASP A 367 19.29 8.93 -21.51
N GLY A 368 20.09 9.91 -21.06
CA GLY A 368 20.39 10.11 -19.65
C GLY A 368 19.14 10.40 -18.81
N GLU A 369 18.18 11.18 -19.31
CA GLU A 369 16.95 11.52 -18.59
C GLU A 369 16.13 10.27 -18.24
N SER A 370 16.15 9.25 -19.10
CA SER A 370 15.39 8.02 -18.90
C SER A 370 16.08 7.01 -17.97
N ILE A 371 17.42 6.97 -17.97
CA ILE A 371 18.21 5.94 -17.27
C ILE A 371 18.84 6.44 -15.96
N TYR A 372 19.36 7.66 -15.88
CA TYR A 372 20.04 8.16 -14.68
C TYR A 372 19.17 8.18 -13.43
N PRO A 373 17.87 8.56 -13.49
CA PRO A 373 17.01 8.52 -12.30
C PRO A 373 16.88 7.11 -11.71
N LEU A 374 17.00 6.05 -12.53
CA LEU A 374 16.98 4.67 -12.06
C LEU A 374 18.19 4.29 -11.21
N LEU A 375 19.29 5.01 -11.39
CA LEU A 375 20.56 4.82 -10.69
C LEU A 375 20.77 5.88 -9.59
N GLY A 376 19.76 6.70 -9.31
CA GLY A 376 19.80 7.72 -8.26
C GLY A 376 20.53 9.00 -8.66
N ILE A 377 20.88 9.14 -9.94
CA ILE A 377 21.55 10.34 -10.46
C ILE A 377 20.47 11.32 -10.94
N THR A 378 20.24 12.38 -10.15
CA THR A 378 19.22 13.41 -10.45
C THR A 378 19.80 14.78 -10.74
N GLU A 379 21.08 15.00 -10.43
CA GLU A 379 21.81 16.24 -10.63
C GLU A 379 23.18 15.95 -11.26
N THR A 380 23.80 16.96 -11.87
CA THR A 380 25.17 16.84 -12.41
C THR A 380 26.15 16.65 -11.27
N ILE A 381 26.92 15.57 -11.30
CA ILE A 381 27.90 15.27 -10.25
C ILE A 381 29.13 16.16 -10.45
N SER A 382 29.51 16.91 -9.41
CA SER A 382 30.65 17.85 -9.44
C SER A 382 31.94 17.20 -8.94
N GLY A 383 33.09 17.64 -9.47
CA GLY A 383 34.39 16.99 -9.32
C GLY A 383 34.91 16.73 -7.89
N GLU A 384 34.37 17.41 -6.88
CA GLU A 384 34.87 17.36 -5.50
C GLU A 384 34.31 16.17 -4.69
N ASP A 385 33.27 15.47 -5.17
CA ASP A 385 32.60 14.36 -4.47
C ASP A 385 33.23 12.97 -4.74
N PHE A 386 34.34 12.90 -5.47
CA PHE A 386 34.82 11.68 -6.12
C PHE A 386 35.78 10.79 -5.30
N ASP A 387 36.16 11.18 -4.09
CA ASP A 387 37.06 10.39 -3.23
C ASP A 387 36.36 9.16 -2.61
N PHE A 388 35.02 9.07 -2.67
CA PHE A 388 34.22 7.98 -2.10
C PHE A 388 33.05 7.55 -3.00
N CYS A 389 33.31 7.23 -4.27
CA CYS A 389 32.23 6.79 -5.16
C CYS A 389 31.78 5.35 -4.87
N ASP A 390 30.47 5.17 -4.70
CA ASP A 390 29.87 3.85 -4.55
C ASP A 390 29.80 3.12 -5.91
N PHE A 391 29.73 1.79 -5.88
CA PHE A 391 29.73 0.97 -7.11
C PHE A 391 28.62 1.36 -8.11
N ILE A 392 27.46 1.79 -7.61
CA ILE A 392 26.34 2.24 -8.46
C ILE A 392 26.66 3.54 -9.21
N GLU A 393 27.46 4.44 -8.64
CA GLU A 393 27.87 5.70 -9.28
C GLU A 393 28.89 5.44 -10.37
N VAL A 394 29.85 4.54 -10.12
CA VAL A 394 30.81 4.07 -11.13
C VAL A 394 30.08 3.38 -12.29
N PHE A 395 29.08 2.55 -11.98
CA PHE A 395 28.20 1.94 -12.98
C PHE A 395 27.43 2.99 -13.79
N ALA A 396 26.82 3.98 -13.13
CA ALA A 396 26.07 5.06 -13.77
C ALA A 396 26.96 5.91 -14.69
N TRP A 397 28.17 6.24 -14.23
CA TRP A 397 29.17 6.94 -15.01
C TRP A 397 29.54 6.16 -16.29
N TYR A 398 29.78 4.86 -16.16
CA TYR A 398 30.08 4.01 -17.31
C TYR A 398 28.91 3.93 -18.30
N ILE A 399 27.70 3.63 -17.85
CA ILE A 399 26.51 3.60 -18.72
C ILE A 399 26.31 4.96 -19.41
N GLY A 400 26.52 6.03 -18.66
CA GLY A 400 26.51 7.41 -19.14
C GLY A 400 27.43 7.70 -20.32
N SER A 401 28.66 7.20 -20.24
CA SER A 401 29.65 7.36 -21.30
C SER A 401 29.23 6.76 -22.65
N GLN A 402 28.20 5.89 -22.66
CA GLN A 402 27.69 5.21 -23.84
C GLN A 402 26.44 5.88 -24.44
N PHE A 403 25.92 6.96 -23.82
CA PHE A 403 24.74 7.66 -24.35
C PHE A 403 25.06 8.47 -25.61
N ASN A 404 24.18 8.33 -26.61
CA ASN A 404 24.27 9.07 -27.86
C ASN A 404 23.64 10.49 -27.78
N ARG A 405 22.86 10.79 -26.72
CA ARG A 405 22.10 12.04 -26.51
C ARG A 405 21.99 12.39 -25.02
N ASN A 406 21.85 13.68 -24.69
CA ASN A 406 21.61 14.21 -23.33
C ASN A 406 22.54 13.64 -22.24
N ASN A 407 23.86 13.72 -22.46
CA ASN A 407 24.90 13.26 -21.52
C ASN A 407 25.41 14.40 -20.59
N GLY A 408 24.58 15.41 -20.31
CA GLY A 408 24.98 16.63 -19.56
C GLY A 408 25.19 16.44 -18.05
N TYR A 409 24.97 15.23 -17.53
CA TYR A 409 25.09 14.91 -16.11
C TYR A 409 26.53 14.67 -15.64
N TRP A 410 27.49 14.71 -16.56
CA TRP A 410 28.91 14.61 -16.27
C TRP A 410 29.67 15.70 -17.02
N ASP A 411 30.24 16.65 -16.29
CA ASP A 411 31.16 17.62 -16.90
C ASP A 411 32.46 16.88 -17.27
N VAL A 412 32.70 16.73 -18.58
CA VAL A 412 33.81 15.94 -19.12
C VAL A 412 35.08 16.79 -19.20
N GLY A 413 35.39 17.54 -18.14
CA GLY A 413 36.70 18.17 -17.97
C GLY A 413 37.83 17.14 -17.87
N GLU A 414 39.06 17.54 -18.17
CA GLU A 414 40.28 16.77 -17.86
C GLU A 414 40.61 16.84 -16.36
N ASP A 415 39.63 16.58 -15.51
CA ASP A 415 39.74 16.77 -14.07
C ASP A 415 40.15 15.49 -13.33
N VAL A 416 40.71 15.66 -12.13
CA VAL A 416 41.17 14.58 -11.21
C VAL A 416 40.08 13.52 -10.99
N SER A 417 38.83 13.94 -10.96
CA SER A 417 37.62 13.14 -10.79
C SER A 417 37.41 12.09 -11.90
N ARG A 418 37.74 12.44 -13.15
CA ARG A 418 37.62 11.52 -14.29
C ARG A 418 38.68 10.42 -14.23
N LEU A 419 39.87 10.73 -13.71
CA LEU A 419 40.92 9.75 -13.47
C LEU A 419 40.53 8.80 -12.32
N ALA A 420 39.97 9.35 -11.23
CA ALA A 420 39.46 8.55 -10.11
C ALA A 420 38.36 7.56 -10.56
N MET A 421 37.35 8.02 -11.31
CA MET A 421 36.31 7.13 -11.86
C MET A 421 36.86 6.08 -12.81
N LYS A 422 37.80 6.44 -13.69
CA LYS A 422 38.46 5.47 -14.58
C LYS A 422 39.20 4.39 -13.79
N GLU A 423 39.90 4.74 -12.72
CA GLU A 423 40.59 3.78 -11.86
C GLU A 423 39.59 2.89 -11.10
N GLN A 424 38.52 3.46 -10.52
CA GLN A 424 37.46 2.68 -9.88
C GLN A 424 36.75 1.74 -10.86
N PHE A 425 36.48 2.21 -12.08
CA PHE A 425 35.91 1.40 -13.16
C PHE A 425 36.83 0.22 -13.50
N LYS A 426 38.13 0.45 -13.72
CA LYS A 426 39.09 -0.65 -13.99
C LYS A 426 39.11 -1.69 -12.87
N ASN A 427 38.92 -1.28 -11.62
CA ASN A 427 38.92 -2.19 -10.48
C ASN A 427 37.67 -3.08 -10.44
N GLY A 428 36.49 -2.52 -10.76
CA GLY A 428 35.20 -3.21 -10.71
C GLY A 428 34.71 -3.87 -12.01
N PHE A 429 35.20 -3.41 -13.16
CA PHE A 429 34.76 -3.79 -14.52
C PHE A 429 35.95 -4.32 -15.34
N ARG A 430 36.77 -5.18 -14.74
CA ARG A 430 38.09 -5.61 -15.27
C ARG A 430 38.04 -6.23 -16.67
N SER A 431 36.90 -6.79 -17.07
CA SER A 431 36.76 -7.49 -18.34
C SER A 431 35.97 -6.69 -19.39
N ILE A 432 35.55 -5.46 -19.05
CA ILE A 432 34.85 -4.54 -19.95
C ILE A 432 35.81 -3.45 -20.42
N ASP A 433 35.94 -3.28 -21.74
CA ASP A 433 36.63 -2.12 -22.30
C ASP A 433 35.75 -0.88 -22.11
N TYR A 434 36.28 0.13 -21.43
CA TYR A 434 35.62 1.43 -21.25
C TYR A 434 35.13 2.03 -22.58
N ASN A 435 35.84 1.80 -23.68
CA ASN A 435 35.48 2.34 -24.99
C ASN A 435 34.48 1.46 -25.76
N GLN A 436 33.94 0.40 -25.15
CA GLN A 436 32.99 -0.51 -25.78
C GLN A 436 31.64 0.17 -26.01
N LYS A 437 31.42 0.65 -27.24
CA LYS A 437 30.21 1.40 -27.65
C LYS A 437 28.91 0.58 -27.77
N ALA A 438 29.00 -0.74 -27.65
CA ALA A 438 27.90 -1.66 -27.90
C ALA A 438 27.31 -2.25 -26.61
N ILE A 439 27.48 -1.60 -25.45
CA ILE A 439 27.07 -2.22 -24.18
C ILE A 439 25.56 -2.46 -24.10
N PHE A 440 24.75 -1.61 -24.75
CA PHE A 440 23.31 -1.78 -24.82
C PHE A 440 22.88 -3.00 -25.64
N ASP A 441 23.75 -3.57 -26.46
CA ASP A 441 23.50 -4.88 -27.09
C ASP A 441 23.45 -6.00 -26.04
N GLU A 442 24.18 -5.88 -24.93
CA GLU A 442 24.07 -6.82 -23.80
C GLU A 442 22.72 -6.70 -23.09
N PHE A 443 22.16 -5.49 -23.00
CA PHE A 443 20.81 -5.29 -22.47
C PHE A 443 19.78 -5.99 -23.36
N VAL A 444 19.89 -5.80 -24.68
CA VAL A 444 19.00 -6.45 -25.66
C VAL A 444 19.09 -7.98 -25.55
N LYS A 445 20.29 -8.55 -25.45
CA LYS A 445 20.45 -10.01 -25.22
C LYS A 445 19.73 -10.51 -23.97
N VAL A 446 19.81 -9.75 -22.87
CA VAL A 446 19.08 -10.09 -21.64
C VAL A 446 17.57 -10.04 -21.87
N PHE A 447 17.10 -9.01 -22.57
CA PHE A 447 15.68 -8.86 -22.90
C PHE A 447 15.18 -10.00 -23.78
N ASP A 448 15.95 -10.45 -24.76
CA ASP A 448 15.59 -11.55 -25.65
C ASP A 448 15.43 -12.86 -24.87
N VAL A 449 16.40 -13.17 -23.99
CA VAL A 449 16.31 -14.35 -23.11
C VAL A 449 15.06 -14.31 -22.24
N LEU A 450 14.75 -13.17 -21.61
CA LEU A 450 13.57 -13.04 -20.77
C LEU A 450 12.25 -12.99 -21.57
N SER A 451 12.32 -12.62 -22.85
CA SER A 451 11.19 -12.66 -23.77
C SER A 451 10.97 -14.05 -24.37
N LEU A 452 11.87 -15.01 -24.09
CA LEU A 452 11.89 -16.35 -24.68
C LEU A 452 11.96 -16.32 -26.22
N ALA A 453 12.63 -15.29 -26.76
CA ALA A 453 12.74 -15.03 -28.20
C ALA A 453 13.86 -15.82 -28.88
#